data_AF-A0A7S2CTM6-F1
#
_entry.id   AF-A0A7S2CTM6-F1
#
_cell.length_a   1.000
_cell.length_b   1.000
_cell.length_c   1.000
_cell.angle_alpha   90.00
_cell.angle_beta   90.00
_cell.angle_gamma   90.00
#
_symmetry.space_group_name_H-M   'P 1'
#
loop_
_entity.id
_entity.type
_entity.pdbx_description
1 polymer ?
#
loop_
_entity_poly.entity_id
_entity_poly.type
_entity_poly.pdbx_seq_one_letter_code
_entity_poly.pdbx_strand_id
1 'polypeptide(L)'
;AKFHFIGTAELFDESMVLLAQRLSVPLSHVLYLSSKNSSSGGIDDKKVQYVKHSSLDDEPVAVRDYVQGEKFRTDNLLDYITWYRATAEVQDRIRAPEVIHAMDHYRIMRNEVYEKCHDRTKGGKCYWNDNGCGFECIDRFVRKNTKRKVGQFKNKFTSKPHGSLHQPRFM
;
A
#
# COMPACT_ATOMS: atom_id res chain seq x y z
N ALA A 1 -18.86 -16.63 -10.57
CA ALA A 1 -18.56 -15.20 -10.76
C ALA A 1 -17.06 -15.04 -11.00
N LYS A 2 -16.63 -14.20 -11.95
CA LYS A 2 -15.20 -13.92 -12.19
C LYS A 2 -14.85 -12.60 -11.50
N PHE A 3 -13.88 -12.61 -10.59
CA PHE A 3 -13.39 -11.39 -9.95
C PHE A 3 -12.49 -10.61 -10.92
N HIS A 4 -12.62 -9.28 -10.92
CA HIS A 4 -11.82 -8.40 -11.79
C HIS A 4 -10.44 -8.06 -11.21
N PHE A 5 -10.26 -8.32 -9.91
CA PHE A 5 -9.04 -8.09 -9.14
C PHE A 5 -9.04 -9.05 -7.94
N ILE A 6 -7.87 -9.56 -7.59
CA ILE A 6 -7.61 -10.40 -6.41
C ILE A 6 -6.36 -9.81 -5.75
N GLY A 7 -6.41 -9.63 -4.44
CA GLY A 7 -5.27 -9.26 -3.60
C GLY A 7 -5.22 -10.13 -2.35
N THR A 8 -4.07 -10.17 -1.69
CA THR A 8 -3.88 -10.93 -0.44
C THR A 8 -3.27 -10.05 0.65
N ALA A 9 -3.48 -10.43 1.91
CA ALA A 9 -2.99 -9.64 3.05
C ALA A 9 -1.47 -9.78 3.23
N GLU A 10 -0.90 -10.92 2.86
CA GLU A 10 0.53 -11.22 2.94
C GLU A 10 1.33 -10.48 1.85
N LEU A 11 0.67 -10.15 0.74
CA LEU A 11 1.22 -9.39 -0.38
C LEU A 11 0.45 -8.08 -0.55
N PHE A 12 0.18 -7.39 0.57
CA PHE A 12 -0.72 -6.23 0.56
C PHE A 12 -0.14 -5.05 -0.25
N ASP A 13 1.16 -4.76 -0.11
CA ASP A 13 1.82 -3.69 -0.86
C ASP A 13 1.77 -3.96 -2.37
N GLU A 14 2.10 -5.20 -2.76
CA GLU A 14 1.99 -5.72 -4.13
C GLU A 14 0.56 -5.59 -4.67
N SER A 15 -0.41 -6.00 -3.86
CA SER A 15 -1.83 -5.92 -4.21
C SER A 15 -2.26 -4.48 -4.46
N MET A 16 -1.79 -3.52 -3.65
CA MET A 16 -2.10 -2.09 -3.86
C MET A 16 -1.50 -1.55 -5.16
N VAL A 17 -0.27 -1.93 -5.51
CA VAL A 17 0.36 -1.52 -6.78
C VAL A 17 -0.39 -2.09 -7.98
N LEU A 18 -0.73 -3.37 -7.96
CA LEU A 18 -1.55 -4.00 -9.00
C LEU A 18 -2.94 -3.34 -9.11
N LEU A 19 -3.56 -2.99 -7.98
CA LEU A 19 -4.84 -2.28 -7.96
C LEU A 19 -4.73 -0.90 -8.61
N ALA A 20 -3.69 -0.14 -8.31
CA ALA A 20 -3.45 1.17 -8.90
C ALA A 20 -3.29 1.10 -10.43
N GLN A 21 -2.51 0.14 -10.92
CA GLN A 21 -2.37 -0.10 -12.36
C GLN A 21 -3.70 -0.50 -12.99
N ARG A 22 -4.43 -1.44 -12.38
CA ARG A 22 -5.72 -1.94 -12.88
C ARG A 22 -6.78 -0.84 -13.02
N LEU A 23 -6.78 0.10 -12.08
CA LEU A 23 -7.67 1.28 -12.06
C LEU A 23 -7.10 2.46 -12.85
N SER A 24 -5.86 2.37 -13.36
CA SER A 24 -5.15 3.46 -14.03
C SER A 24 -5.09 4.74 -13.19
N VAL A 25 -4.87 4.59 -11.89
CA VAL A 25 -4.69 5.71 -10.94
C VAL A 25 -3.23 5.84 -10.52
N PRO A 26 -2.79 7.03 -10.09
CA PRO A 26 -1.45 7.21 -9.54
C PRO A 26 -1.23 6.32 -8.30
N LEU A 27 -0.02 5.77 -8.14
CA LEU A 27 0.39 5.00 -6.96
C LEU A 27 0.14 5.72 -5.63
N SER A 28 0.16 7.06 -5.64
CA SER A 28 -0.12 7.86 -4.44
C SER A 28 -1.57 7.72 -3.93
N HIS A 29 -2.50 7.24 -4.75
CA HIS A 29 -3.90 7.05 -4.38
C HIS A 29 -4.16 5.75 -3.60
N VAL A 30 -3.20 4.82 -3.61
CA VAL A 30 -3.30 3.55 -2.89
C VAL A 30 -2.36 3.49 -1.68
N LEU A 31 -1.76 4.63 -1.30
CA LEU A 31 -0.95 4.75 -0.08
C LEU A 31 -1.83 4.55 1.15
N TYR A 32 -1.29 3.85 2.15
CA TYR A 32 -1.97 3.57 3.40
C TYR A 32 -0.99 3.64 4.57
N LEU A 33 -1.54 3.68 5.78
CA LEU A 33 -0.81 3.50 7.03
C LEU A 33 -1.27 2.18 7.67
N SER A 34 -0.32 1.39 8.17
CA SER A 34 -0.68 0.23 8.96
C SER A 34 -1.40 0.69 10.23
N SER A 35 -2.67 0.31 10.37
CA SER A 35 -3.57 0.81 11.43
C SER A 35 -3.60 -0.06 12.68
N LYS A 36 -3.10 -1.30 12.66
CA LYS A 36 -2.96 -2.17 13.86
C LYS A 36 -1.84 -3.20 13.69
N ASN A 37 -0.98 -3.31 14.71
CA ASN A 37 -0.11 -4.46 14.90
C ASN A 37 -0.58 -5.18 16.16
N SER A 38 -1.39 -6.21 15.98
CA SER A 38 -1.94 -7.01 17.09
C SER A 38 -0.85 -7.79 17.85
N SER A 39 0.34 -7.93 17.27
CA SER A 39 1.49 -8.62 17.86
C SER A 39 2.31 -7.74 18.81
N SER A 40 2.10 -6.42 18.84
CA SER A 40 2.79 -5.52 19.78
C SER A 40 1.91 -5.04 20.92
N GLY A 41 0.61 -5.34 20.90
CA GLY A 41 -0.37 -4.64 21.74
C GLY A 41 -0.43 -3.15 21.41
N GLY A 42 -1.21 -2.40 22.19
CA GLY A 42 -1.30 -0.95 22.06
C GLY A 42 -2.55 -0.36 22.71
N ILE A 43 -2.71 0.96 22.56
CA ILE A 43 -3.89 1.70 23.02
C ILE A 43 -4.59 2.23 21.77
N ASP A 44 -5.89 1.97 21.65
CA ASP A 44 -6.69 2.48 20.54
C ASP A 44 -7.10 3.95 20.73
N ASP A 45 -7.82 4.50 19.75
CA ASP A 45 -8.34 5.86 19.75
C ASP A 45 -9.35 6.14 20.88
N LYS A 46 -9.98 5.08 21.41
CA LYS A 46 -10.88 5.13 22.56
C LYS A 46 -10.14 4.94 23.90
N LYS A 47 -8.80 4.95 23.87
CA LYS A 47 -7.93 4.71 25.02
C LYS A 47 -8.09 3.30 25.61
N VAL A 48 -8.60 2.34 24.85
CA VAL A 48 -8.72 0.95 25.24
C VAL A 48 -7.41 0.24 24.91
N GLN A 49 -6.83 -0.42 25.91
CA GLN A 49 -5.66 -1.27 25.71
C GLN A 49 -6.11 -2.56 25.04
N TYR A 50 -5.60 -2.86 23.85
CA TYR A 50 -5.81 -4.15 23.22
C TYR A 50 -4.69 -5.12 23.60
N VAL A 51 -5.10 -6.37 23.83
CA VAL A 51 -4.20 -7.44 24.27
C VAL A 51 -3.29 -7.82 23.11
N LYS A 52 -1.98 -7.89 23.39
CA LYS A 52 -1.02 -8.47 22.46
C LYS A 52 -1.39 -9.93 22.24
N HIS A 53 -1.61 -10.33 20.99
CA HIS A 53 -1.75 -11.73 20.66
C HIS A 53 -0.38 -12.41 20.76
N SER A 54 -0.34 -13.54 21.45
CA SER A 54 0.82 -14.42 21.51
C SER A 54 1.12 -14.97 20.10
N SER A 55 2.39 -15.28 19.85
CA SER A 55 2.73 -16.03 18.64
C SER A 55 2.11 -17.43 18.74
N LEU A 56 1.88 -18.12 17.61
CA LEU A 56 1.33 -19.47 17.65
C LEU A 56 2.19 -20.41 18.51
N ASP A 57 3.51 -20.21 18.52
CA ASP A 57 4.45 -21.02 19.31
C ASP A 57 4.30 -20.81 20.82
N ASP A 58 3.77 -19.65 21.24
CA ASP A 58 3.52 -19.28 22.63
C ASP A 58 2.09 -19.62 23.10
N GLU A 59 1.19 -20.03 22.20
CA GLU A 59 -0.20 -20.39 22.53
C GLU A 59 -0.26 -21.71 23.34
N PRO A 60 -1.33 -21.96 24.12
CA PRO A 60 -1.51 -23.21 24.85
C PRO A 60 -1.37 -24.44 23.93
N VAL A 61 -0.80 -25.53 24.46
CA VAL A 61 -0.59 -26.79 23.71
C VAL A 61 -1.86 -27.24 22.98
N ALA A 62 -3.01 -27.18 23.65
CA ALA A 62 -4.30 -27.57 23.05
C ALA A 62 -4.67 -26.73 21.80
N VAL A 63 -4.33 -25.43 21.78
CA VAL A 63 -4.57 -24.57 20.62
C VAL A 63 -3.62 -24.93 19.48
N ARG A 64 -2.34 -25.12 19.79
CA ARG A 64 -1.33 -25.53 18.79
C ARG A 64 -1.68 -26.87 18.17
N ASP A 65 -1.99 -27.87 19.00
CA ASP A 65 -2.38 -29.20 18.57
C ASP A 65 -3.64 -29.16 17.70
N TYR A 66 -4.62 -28.31 18.04
CA TYR A 66 -5.82 -28.12 17.24
C TYR A 66 -5.50 -27.51 15.86
N VAL A 67 -4.76 -26.41 15.82
CA VAL A 67 -4.42 -25.69 14.57
C VAL A 67 -3.51 -26.52 13.65
N GLN A 68 -2.59 -27.29 14.23
CA GLN A 68 -1.70 -28.19 13.51
C GLN A 68 -2.35 -29.54 13.16
N GLY A 69 -3.49 -29.85 13.79
CA GLY A 69 -4.19 -31.12 13.62
C GLY A 69 -4.91 -31.24 12.27
N GLU A 70 -5.11 -32.49 11.85
CA GLU A 70 -5.75 -32.83 10.56
C GLU A 70 -7.18 -32.31 10.47
N LYS A 71 -7.90 -32.25 11.59
CA LYS A 71 -9.28 -31.74 11.64
C LYS A 71 -9.35 -30.28 11.19
N PHE A 72 -8.52 -29.40 11.78
CA PHE A 72 -8.52 -27.99 11.40
C PHE A 72 -8.16 -27.81 9.93
N ARG A 73 -7.15 -28.55 9.45
CA ARG A 73 -6.74 -28.53 8.04
C ARG A 73 -7.85 -28.98 7.10
N THR A 74 -8.55 -30.05 7.45
CA THR A 74 -9.67 -30.60 6.65
C THR A 74 -10.84 -29.62 6.63
N ASP A 75 -11.21 -29.07 7.79
CA ASP A 75 -12.31 -28.11 7.91
C ASP A 75 -12.05 -26.82 7.12
N ASN A 76 -10.78 -26.43 6.97
CA ASN A 76 -10.37 -25.21 6.25
C ASN A 76 -9.74 -25.52 4.87
N LEU A 77 -9.92 -26.72 4.32
CA LEU A 77 -9.24 -27.14 3.08
C LEU A 77 -9.53 -26.19 1.90
N LEU A 78 -10.78 -25.73 1.78
CA LEU A 78 -11.18 -24.80 0.72
C LEU A 78 -10.53 -23.41 0.88
N ASP A 79 -10.34 -22.95 2.12
CA ASP A 79 -9.68 -21.68 2.40
C ASP A 79 -8.20 -21.76 2.04
N TYR A 80 -7.53 -22.85 2.38
CA TYR A 80 -6.16 -23.09 1.93
C TYR A 80 -6.05 -23.08 0.41
N ILE A 81 -6.91 -23.83 -0.31
CA ILE A 81 -6.90 -23.86 -1.77
C ILE A 81 -7.14 -22.45 -2.35
N THR A 82 -8.06 -21.69 -1.78
CA THR A 82 -8.38 -20.33 -2.21
C THR A 82 -7.20 -19.40 -1.98
N TRP A 83 -6.60 -19.45 -0.80
CA TRP A 83 -5.42 -18.67 -0.43
C TRP A 83 -4.22 -18.97 -1.33
N TYR A 84 -3.92 -20.26 -1.59
CA TYR A 84 -2.83 -20.65 -2.48
C TYR A 84 -3.04 -20.10 -3.89
N ARG A 85 -4.25 -20.23 -4.44
CA ARG A 85 -4.57 -19.73 -5.78
C ARG A 85 -4.52 -18.21 -5.86
N ALA A 86 -5.07 -17.51 -4.86
CA ALA A 86 -5.05 -16.05 -4.81
C ALA A 86 -3.62 -15.51 -4.68
N THR A 87 -2.81 -16.13 -3.82
CA THR A 87 -1.40 -15.76 -3.62
C THR A 87 -0.58 -16.01 -4.88
N ALA A 88 -0.74 -17.17 -5.53
CA ALA A 88 -0.05 -17.49 -6.78
C ALA A 88 -0.40 -16.51 -7.91
N GLU A 89 -1.68 -16.11 -8.03
CA GLU A 89 -2.12 -15.10 -9.00
C GLU A 89 -1.44 -13.74 -8.77
N VAL A 90 -1.36 -13.28 -7.52
CA VAL A 90 -0.65 -12.03 -7.18
C VAL A 90 0.84 -12.17 -7.50
N GLN A 91 1.47 -13.28 -7.09
CA GLN A 91 2.89 -13.55 -7.32
C GLN A 91 3.27 -13.62 -8.80
N ASP A 92 2.39 -14.15 -9.65
CA ASP A 92 2.63 -14.20 -11.09
C ASP A 92 2.62 -12.78 -11.69
N ARG A 93 1.61 -11.98 -11.34
CA ARG A 93 1.46 -10.61 -11.86
C ARG A 93 2.58 -9.67 -11.44
N ILE A 94 3.10 -9.79 -10.22
CA ILE A 94 4.18 -8.90 -9.74
C ILE A 94 5.52 -9.13 -10.43
N ARG A 95 5.67 -10.21 -11.20
CA ARG A 95 6.90 -10.48 -11.98
C ARG A 95 6.97 -9.65 -13.25
N ALA A 96 5.90 -8.97 -13.64
CA ALA A 96 5.90 -8.09 -14.81
C ALA A 96 6.87 -6.91 -14.58
N PRO A 97 7.77 -6.59 -15.54
CA PRO A 97 8.81 -5.55 -15.36
C PRO A 97 8.25 -4.18 -14.94
N GLU A 98 7.10 -3.79 -15.49
CA GLU A 98 6.41 -2.54 -15.15
C GLU A 98 5.90 -2.52 -13.70
N VAL A 99 5.54 -3.68 -13.13
CA VAL A 99 5.13 -3.80 -11.73
C VAL A 99 6.34 -3.66 -10.81
N ILE A 100 7.47 -4.28 -11.17
CA ILE A 100 8.71 -4.20 -10.37
C ILE A 100 9.15 -2.74 -10.20
N HIS A 101 9.19 -1.96 -11.29
CA HIS A 101 9.52 -0.54 -11.20
C HIS A 101 8.50 0.27 -10.40
N ALA A 102 7.21 -0.05 -10.53
CA ALA A 102 6.16 0.59 -9.75
C ALA A 102 6.28 0.27 -8.25
N MET A 103 6.68 -0.96 -7.90
CA MET A 103 6.90 -1.42 -6.52
C MET A 103 8.01 -0.64 -5.83
N ASP A 104 9.15 -0.42 -6.49
CA ASP A 104 10.26 0.35 -5.90
C ASP A 104 9.83 1.79 -5.58
N HIS A 105 9.16 2.44 -6.52
CA HIS A 105 8.63 3.79 -6.31
C HIS A 105 7.56 3.82 -5.22
N TYR A 106 6.67 2.82 -5.19
CA TYR A 106 5.64 2.69 -4.17
C TYR A 106 6.24 2.54 -2.76
N ARG A 107 7.24 1.68 -2.59
CA ARG A 107 7.94 1.46 -1.30
C ARG A 107 8.57 2.75 -0.78
N ILE A 108 9.21 3.54 -1.65
CA ILE A 108 9.76 4.85 -1.26
C ILE A 108 8.66 5.79 -0.75
N MET A 109 7.58 5.94 -1.52
CA MET A 109 6.45 6.81 -1.13
C MET A 109 5.79 6.34 0.18
N ARG A 110 5.60 5.03 0.34
CA ARG A 110 5.00 4.43 1.54
C ARG A 110 5.87 4.70 2.76
N ASN A 111 7.19 4.52 2.66
CA ASN A 111 8.12 4.81 3.75
C ASN A 111 8.08 6.30 4.13
N GLU A 112 8.06 7.21 3.16
CA GLU A 112 7.91 8.63 3.46
C GLU A 112 6.59 8.98 4.14
N VAL A 113 5.48 8.36 3.71
CA VAL A 113 4.17 8.51 4.36
C VAL A 113 4.21 7.96 5.78
N TYR A 114 4.80 6.79 5.97
CA TYR A 114 4.96 6.19 7.29
C TYR A 114 5.73 7.14 8.21
N GLU A 115 6.95 7.56 7.86
CA GLU A 115 7.76 8.47 8.67
C GLU A 115 7.01 9.76 9.05
N LYS A 116 6.20 10.32 8.14
CA LYS A 116 5.50 11.59 8.36
C LYS A 116 4.15 11.44 9.07
N CYS A 117 3.50 10.30 8.92
CA CYS A 117 2.09 10.13 9.29
C CYS A 117 1.82 8.97 10.27
N HIS A 118 2.83 8.16 10.64
CA HIS A 118 2.65 7.02 11.55
C HIS A 118 2.35 7.41 13.00
N ASP A 119 2.69 8.64 13.41
CA ASP A 119 2.45 9.14 14.76
C ASP A 119 0.96 9.27 15.05
N ARG A 120 0.39 8.22 15.67
CA ARG A 120 -1.02 8.11 16.03
C ARG A 120 -1.44 9.01 17.17
N THR A 121 -0.50 9.54 17.96
CA THR A 121 -0.83 10.53 19.00
C THR A 121 -1.34 11.84 18.39
N LYS A 122 -1.01 12.07 17.11
CA LYS A 122 -1.58 13.14 16.28
C LYS A 122 -2.89 12.76 15.62
N GLY A 123 -3.46 11.59 15.97
CA GLY A 123 -4.87 11.24 15.82
C GLY A 123 -5.46 11.65 14.49
N GLY A 124 -4.79 11.29 13.39
CA GLY A 124 -5.34 11.56 12.07
C GLY A 124 -6.70 10.89 11.96
N LYS A 125 -7.72 11.63 11.51
CA LYS A 125 -9.08 11.10 11.37
C LYS A 125 -9.07 9.79 10.59
N CYS A 126 -10.00 8.91 10.92
CA CYS A 126 -10.27 7.68 10.21
C CYS A 126 -11.56 7.85 9.39
N TYR A 127 -11.69 7.11 8.29
CA TYR A 127 -12.90 7.15 7.48
C TYR A 127 -14.09 6.52 8.21
N TRP A 128 -13.85 5.40 8.89
CA TRP A 128 -14.89 4.68 9.62
C TRP A 128 -14.29 3.83 10.73
N ASN A 129 -14.66 4.11 11.99
CA ASN A 129 -14.05 3.50 13.17
C ASN A 129 -12.50 3.61 13.11
N ASP A 130 -11.81 2.47 13.13
CA ASP A 130 -10.36 2.30 13.04
C ASP A 130 -9.86 2.04 11.60
N ASN A 131 -10.72 2.23 10.60
CA ASN A 131 -10.41 1.96 9.20
C ASN A 131 -10.01 3.23 8.45
N GLY A 132 -8.93 3.12 7.66
CA GLY A 132 -8.45 4.21 6.80
C GLY A 132 -7.95 5.43 7.55
N CYS A 133 -7.33 5.22 8.72
CA CYS A 133 -6.79 6.29 9.55
C CYS A 133 -5.63 7.04 8.90
N GLY A 134 -5.51 8.33 9.23
CA GLY A 134 -4.41 9.19 8.77
C GLY A 134 -4.57 9.69 7.33
N PHE A 135 -5.72 9.52 6.70
CA PHE A 135 -5.98 9.94 5.32
C PHE A 135 -5.70 11.44 5.11
N GLU A 136 -6.03 12.32 6.07
CA GLU A 136 -5.76 13.75 5.96
C GLU A 136 -4.25 14.07 5.87
N CYS A 137 -3.41 13.29 6.55
CA CYS A 137 -1.95 13.41 6.48
C CYS A 137 -1.43 12.95 5.12
N ILE A 138 -1.91 11.78 4.66
CA ILE A 138 -1.56 11.21 3.35
C ILE A 138 -1.96 12.20 2.24
N ASP A 139 -3.19 12.71 2.24
CA ASP A 139 -3.69 13.66 1.24
C ASP A 139 -2.85 14.94 1.21
N ARG A 140 -2.40 15.42 2.37
CA ARG A 140 -1.52 16.60 2.46
C ARG A 140 -0.13 16.30 1.91
N PHE A 141 0.41 15.12 2.21
CA PHE A 141 1.68 14.63 1.68
C PHE A 141 1.61 14.55 0.14
N VAL A 142 0.58 13.92 -0.41
CA VAL A 142 0.37 13.76 -1.85
C VAL A 142 0.23 15.13 -2.52
N ARG A 143 -0.63 16.02 -2.01
CA ARG A 143 -0.80 17.38 -2.56
C ARG A 143 0.50 18.18 -2.62
N LYS A 144 1.34 18.11 -1.57
CA LYS A 144 2.63 18.82 -1.53
C LYS A 144 3.62 18.28 -2.57
N ASN A 145 3.68 16.96 -2.73
CA ASN A 145 4.60 16.31 -3.67
C ASN A 145 4.17 16.49 -5.13
N THR A 146 2.86 16.52 -5.43
CA THR A 146 2.36 16.84 -6.78
C THR A 146 2.73 18.27 -7.18
N LYS A 147 2.59 19.25 -6.28
CA LYS A 147 2.95 20.65 -6.55
C LYS A 147 4.45 20.85 -6.84
N ARG A 148 5.33 20.12 -6.14
CA ARG A 148 6.79 20.18 -6.37
C ARG A 148 7.17 19.74 -7.79
N LYS A 149 6.57 18.66 -8.29
CA LYS A 149 6.85 18.16 -9.64
C LYS A 149 6.40 19.14 -10.74
N VAL A 150 5.25 19.80 -10.56
CA VAL A 150 4.76 20.82 -11.51
C VAL A 150 5.67 22.07 -11.51
N GLY A 151 6.16 22.50 -10.34
CA GLY A 151 7.06 23.65 -10.22
C GLY A 151 8.45 23.41 -10.84
N GLN A 152 9.02 22.22 -10.65
CA GLN A 152 10.31 21.85 -11.26
C GLN A 152 10.26 21.76 -12.79
N PHE A 153 9.12 21.34 -13.35
CA PHE A 153 8.94 21.31 -14.82
C PHE A 153 8.87 22.71 -15.43
N LYS A 154 8.21 23.67 -14.76
CA LYS A 154 8.10 25.05 -15.26
C LYS A 154 9.44 25.78 -15.32
N ASN A 155 10.35 25.52 -14.38
CA ASN A 155 11.68 26.17 -14.36
C ASN A 155 12.67 25.64 -15.40
N LYS A 156 12.40 24.49 -16.04
CA LYS A 156 13.30 23.91 -17.05
C LYS A 156 13.00 24.38 -18.48
N PHE A 157 11.87 25.05 -18.71
CA PHE A 157 11.43 25.52 -20.03
C PHE A 157 11.60 27.02 -20.26
N THR A 158 12.03 27.80 -19.27
CA THR A 158 12.17 29.26 -19.38
C THR A 158 13.59 29.73 -19.71
N SER A 159 14.53 28.85 -20.08
CA SER A 159 15.96 29.21 -20.21
C SER A 159 16.62 28.87 -21.56
N LYS A 160 15.89 28.94 -22.68
CA LYS A 160 16.54 29.14 -23.98
C LYS A 160 15.78 30.20 -24.79
N PRO A 161 16.34 31.41 -24.98
CA PRO A 161 15.85 32.30 -26.01
C PRO A 161 15.98 31.58 -27.36
N HIS A 162 14.87 31.45 -28.08
CA HIS A 162 14.87 31.01 -29.46
C HIS A 162 15.78 31.96 -30.25
N GLY A 163 16.93 31.44 -30.71
CA GLY A 163 17.71 32.09 -31.74
C GLY A 163 16.81 32.34 -32.95
N SER A 164 16.87 33.56 -33.48
CA SER A 164 16.07 34.01 -34.62
C SER A 164 16.23 33.04 -35.79
N LEU A 165 15.12 32.46 -36.26
CA LEU A 165 15.08 31.83 -37.57
C LEU A 165 15.40 32.91 -38.61
N HIS A 166 16.57 32.82 -39.22
CA HIS A 166 16.85 33.50 -40.47
C HIS A 166 15.90 32.94 -41.55
N GLN A 167 15.04 33.79 -42.08
CA GLN A 167 14.28 33.49 -43.28
C GLN A 167 15.22 33.46 -44.49
N PRO A 168 15.20 32.42 -45.34
CA PRO A 168 15.93 32.44 -46.60
C PRO A 168 15.26 33.42 -47.57
N ARG A 169 16.05 34.34 -48.14
CA ARG A 169 15.65 35.14 -49.30
C ARG A 169 15.75 34.25 -50.54
N PHE A 170 14.64 34.07 -51.22
CA PHE A 170 14.62 33.53 -52.58
C PHE A 170 15.05 34.62 -53.56
N MET A 171 15.95 34.27 -54.48
CA MET A 171 16.25 35.01 -55.72
C MET A 171 15.57 34.29 -56.88
#